data_AF-A0A1G6K9M3-F1
#
_entry.id   AF-A0A1G6K9M3-F1
#
_cell.length_a   1.000
_cell.length_b   1.000
_cell.length_c   1.000
_cell.angle_alpha   90.00
_cell.angle_beta   90.00
_cell.angle_gamma   90.00
#
_symmetry.space_group_name_H-M   'P 1'
#
loop_
_entity.id
_entity.type
_entity.pdbx_description
1 polymer ?
#
loop_
_entity_poly.entity_id
_entity_poly.type
_entity_poly.pdbx_seq_one_letter_code
_entity_poly.pdbx_strand_id
1 'polypeptide(L)'
;MNIFTALSQGKGSLNENNMSAMLSFLINPYQEHGLKDTFLKEFLKLLDELTAKELFENNSNLLKNKNSLEVEVTLESPYNYKGQKRYLDIEIQIYDDVFDPVTAEYETKEILKIAVENKIKPSSAQNDQFKQEYKAIRSKINRTEDKETKVLMVFLTPSGDFNSLKKEFDNLIIDQESNDDKVWLKWDAADDSGTLAGLLKSLLKSEANFEIDPISDYVRNTLKAFIRHIIETNIKFTSPERVADDLGDIKESVTVELRDGKYRIEKYESSSIKVYNLNEQEYEVAKPLLRKIIKDKDLDVSLYFDSGNKRNTRSLGRKVIKALKVKG
;
A
#
# COMPACT_ATOMS: atom_id res chain seq x y z
N MET A 1 23.80 -4.42 5.64
CA MET A 1 22.96 -3.60 6.54
C MET A 1 21.83 -3.01 5.71
N ASN A 2 20.57 -3.19 6.10
CA ASN A 2 19.44 -2.59 5.38
C ASN A 2 19.10 -1.24 6.03
N ILE A 3 19.28 -0.14 5.28
CA ILE A 3 19.05 1.22 5.77
C ILE A 3 17.57 1.43 6.17
N PHE A 4 16.62 0.86 5.44
CA PHE A 4 15.20 0.95 5.77
C PHE A 4 14.89 0.24 7.09
N THR A 5 15.51 -0.93 7.32
CA THR A 5 15.40 -1.62 8.61
C THR A 5 15.99 -0.77 9.74
N ALA A 6 17.18 -0.21 9.57
CA ALA A 6 17.81 0.66 10.57
C ALA A 6 16.96 1.89 10.89
N LEU A 7 16.41 2.56 9.87
CA LEU A 7 15.50 3.70 10.02
C LEU A 7 14.19 3.32 10.72
N SER A 8 13.75 2.07 10.57
CA SER A 8 12.52 1.55 11.21
C SER A 8 12.71 1.03 12.65
N GLN A 9 13.94 0.94 13.17
CA GLN A 9 14.24 0.44 14.52
C GLN A 9 14.03 1.48 15.63
N GLY A 10 13.89 2.76 15.29
CA GLY A 10 13.57 3.83 16.23
C GLY A 10 12.09 3.88 16.63
N LYS A 11 11.65 5.02 17.20
CA LYS A 11 10.22 5.24 17.50
C LYS A 11 9.33 5.39 16.25
N GLY A 12 9.92 5.60 15.07
CA GLY A 12 9.22 5.63 13.80
C GLY A 12 9.40 4.32 13.05
N SER A 13 8.31 3.60 12.78
CA SER A 13 8.28 2.70 11.63
C SER A 13 8.26 3.56 10.36
N LEU A 14 8.89 3.11 9.26
CA LEU A 14 8.65 3.73 7.96
C LEU A 14 7.13 3.73 7.71
N ASN A 15 6.57 4.94 7.59
CA ASN A 15 5.14 5.17 7.44
C ASN A 15 4.78 5.38 5.97
N GLU A 16 3.48 5.54 5.68
CA GLU A 16 2.96 5.87 4.36
C GLU A 16 3.78 7.01 3.70
N ASN A 17 3.99 8.12 4.40
CA ASN A 17 4.72 9.29 3.89
C ASN A 17 6.18 8.96 3.53
N ASN A 18 6.88 8.15 4.33
CA ASN A 18 8.26 7.75 4.02
C ASN A 18 8.34 6.86 2.76
N MET A 19 7.38 5.94 2.61
CA MET A 19 7.29 5.07 1.43
C MET A 19 6.92 5.89 0.18
N SER A 20 6.01 6.84 0.31
CA SER A 20 5.63 7.78 -0.75
C SER A 20 6.81 8.65 -1.17
N ALA A 21 7.60 9.16 -0.21
CA ALA A 21 8.80 9.94 -0.50
C ALA A 21 9.87 9.13 -1.26
N MET A 22 10.10 7.87 -0.87
CA MET A 22 11.03 7.00 -1.60
C MET A 22 10.55 6.71 -3.04
N LEU A 23 9.25 6.47 -3.22
CA LEU A 23 8.68 6.25 -4.55
C LEU A 23 8.76 7.53 -5.40
N SER A 24 8.37 8.69 -4.85
CA SER A 24 8.47 9.99 -5.51
C SER A 24 9.92 10.32 -5.92
N PHE A 25 10.90 10.00 -5.06
CA PHE A 25 12.32 10.15 -5.37
C PHE A 25 12.74 9.32 -6.59
N LEU A 26 12.22 8.10 -6.76
CA LEU A 26 12.52 7.26 -7.93
C LEU A 26 11.78 7.67 -9.20
N ILE A 27 10.55 8.20 -9.05
CA ILE A 27 9.71 8.64 -10.16
C ILE A 27 10.25 9.92 -10.79
N ASN A 28 10.79 10.84 -9.99
CA ASN A 28 11.19 12.16 -10.46
C ASN A 28 12.56 12.09 -11.18
N PRO A 29 12.60 12.25 -12.52
CA PRO A 29 13.84 12.09 -13.30
C PRO A 29 14.92 13.14 -13.00
N TYR A 30 14.56 14.23 -12.30
CA TYR A 30 15.46 15.32 -11.94
C TYR A 30 16.15 15.10 -10.57
N GLN A 31 15.88 13.98 -9.90
CA GLN A 31 16.49 13.64 -8.62
C GLN A 31 17.85 12.93 -8.78
N GLU A 32 18.66 12.99 -7.72
CA GLU A 32 20.04 12.46 -7.72
C GLU A 32 20.12 10.93 -7.53
N HIS A 33 19.22 10.15 -8.15
CA HIS A 33 19.29 8.68 -8.15
C HIS A 33 19.94 8.07 -9.39
N GLY A 34 20.25 8.87 -10.41
CA GLY A 34 21.01 8.40 -11.58
C GLY A 34 20.28 7.41 -12.51
N LEU A 35 18.96 7.18 -12.33
CA LEU A 35 18.14 6.36 -13.24
C LEU A 35 17.53 7.19 -14.39
N LYS A 36 17.68 8.52 -14.35
CA LYS A 36 17.01 9.48 -15.26
C LYS A 36 15.51 9.16 -15.34
N ASP A 37 14.92 9.15 -16.53
CA ASP A 37 13.52 8.84 -16.77
C ASP A 37 13.22 7.33 -16.92
N THR A 38 14.23 6.46 -16.79
CA THR A 38 14.07 5.01 -16.96
C THR A 38 13.04 4.44 -15.99
N PHE A 39 13.13 4.81 -14.69
CA PHE A 39 12.17 4.34 -13.70
C PHE A 39 10.75 4.84 -14.00
N LEU A 40 10.61 6.13 -14.34
CA LEU A 40 9.33 6.73 -14.69
C LEU A 40 8.69 6.00 -15.89
N LYS A 41 9.45 5.74 -16.95
CA LYS A 41 8.97 5.03 -18.15
C LYS A 41 8.48 3.62 -17.83
N GLU A 42 9.25 2.85 -17.06
CA GLU A 42 8.84 1.51 -16.61
C GLU A 42 7.64 1.57 -15.67
N PHE A 43 7.54 2.60 -14.82
CA PHE A 43 6.39 2.80 -13.95
C PHE A 43 5.12 3.09 -14.75
N LEU A 44 5.19 3.98 -15.73
CA LEU A 44 4.07 4.27 -16.63
C LEU A 44 3.64 3.04 -17.41
N LYS A 45 4.59 2.24 -17.92
CA LYS A 45 4.31 0.99 -18.62
C LYS A 45 3.58 -0.01 -17.73
N LEU A 46 4.05 -0.19 -16.49
CA LEU A 46 3.36 -1.02 -15.49
C LEU A 46 1.92 -0.56 -15.24
N LEU A 47 1.69 0.75 -15.13
CA LEU A 47 0.33 1.28 -14.98
C LEU A 47 -0.53 1.04 -16.23
N ASP A 48 0.06 1.06 -17.43
CA ASP A 48 -0.65 0.75 -18.67
C ASP A 48 -1.15 -0.69 -18.69
N GLU A 49 -0.25 -1.61 -18.41
CA GLU A 49 -0.52 -3.06 -18.40
C GLU A 49 -1.66 -3.40 -17.43
N LEU A 50 -1.74 -2.66 -16.32
CA LEU A 50 -2.77 -2.84 -15.31
C LEU A 50 -4.11 -2.14 -15.62
N THR A 51 -4.15 -1.17 -16.52
CA THR A 51 -5.36 -0.39 -16.83
C THR A 51 -6.20 -0.98 -17.96
N ALA A 52 -5.72 -2.00 -18.67
CA ALA A 52 -6.44 -2.72 -19.74
C ALA A 52 -7.02 -1.84 -20.87
N LYS A 53 -6.72 -0.54 -20.87
CA LYS A 53 -7.22 0.46 -21.83
C LYS A 53 -6.12 1.04 -22.72
N GLU A 54 -4.89 0.52 -22.63
CA GLU A 54 -3.73 1.02 -23.40
C GLU A 54 -3.65 2.55 -23.32
N LEU A 55 -3.76 3.09 -22.09
CA LEU A 55 -3.73 4.51 -21.78
C LEU A 55 -2.51 5.21 -22.41
N PHE A 56 -1.38 4.50 -22.53
CA PHE A 56 -0.10 5.01 -23.02
C PHE A 56 0.36 4.34 -24.33
N GLU A 57 -0.01 3.08 -24.60
CA GLU A 57 0.42 2.33 -25.80
C GLU A 57 -0.25 2.79 -27.11
N ASN A 58 -1.51 3.23 -27.10
CA ASN A 58 -2.18 3.83 -28.27
C ASN A 58 -1.95 5.34 -28.40
N ASN A 59 -1.48 6.01 -27.34
CA ASN A 59 -1.08 7.43 -27.34
C ASN A 59 0.44 7.57 -27.49
N SER A 60 1.01 6.80 -28.41
CA SER A 60 2.42 6.42 -28.49
C SER A 60 3.44 7.54 -28.79
N ASN A 61 3.15 8.81 -28.51
CA ASN A 61 4.16 9.87 -28.51
C ASN A 61 4.81 10.06 -27.13
N LEU A 62 4.05 9.83 -26.05
CA LEU A 62 4.51 10.01 -24.66
C LEU A 62 5.72 9.12 -24.33
N LEU A 63 5.61 7.81 -24.58
CA LEU A 63 6.67 6.85 -24.23
C LEU A 63 7.70 6.60 -25.35
N LYS A 64 7.33 6.78 -26.63
CA LYS A 64 8.18 6.37 -27.77
C LYS A 64 9.03 7.49 -28.38
N ASN A 65 8.66 8.78 -28.22
CA ASN A 65 9.23 9.86 -29.04
C ASN A 65 9.95 10.98 -28.28
N LYS A 66 10.00 10.95 -26.94
CA LYS A 66 10.74 11.96 -26.16
C LYS A 66 11.98 11.38 -25.48
N ASN A 67 13.11 12.06 -25.69
CA ASN A 67 14.36 11.82 -24.95
C ASN A 67 14.22 12.09 -23.45
N SER A 68 13.23 12.91 -23.06
CA SER A 68 12.89 13.20 -21.66
C SER A 68 11.42 13.61 -21.54
N LEU A 69 10.74 13.08 -20.54
CA LEU A 69 9.40 13.52 -20.14
C LEU A 69 9.51 14.76 -19.24
N GLU A 70 8.70 15.79 -19.51
CA GLU A 70 8.53 16.91 -18.59
C GLU A 70 7.53 16.52 -17.52
N VAL A 71 8.02 16.46 -16.27
CA VAL A 71 7.26 15.93 -15.14
C VAL A 71 7.46 16.77 -13.89
N GLU A 72 6.37 17.03 -13.19
CA GLU A 72 6.38 17.57 -11.84
C GLU A 72 5.88 16.49 -10.86
N VAL A 73 6.63 16.26 -9.78
CA VAL A 73 6.25 15.31 -8.73
C VAL A 73 6.13 16.04 -7.41
N THR A 74 4.92 16.02 -6.83
CA THR A 74 4.61 16.68 -5.57
C THR A 74 4.10 15.67 -4.55
N LEU A 75 4.55 15.81 -3.30
CA LEU A 75 4.08 15.01 -2.16
C LEU A 75 3.05 15.79 -1.36
N GLU A 76 2.09 15.08 -0.76
CA GLU A 76 1.09 15.66 0.16
C GLU A 76 0.31 16.83 -0.47
N SER A 77 -0.07 16.69 -1.75
CA SER A 77 -0.79 17.74 -2.48
C SER A 77 -2.15 18.03 -1.84
N PRO A 78 -2.45 19.28 -1.44
CA PRO A 78 -3.70 19.61 -0.78
C PRO A 78 -4.84 19.82 -1.77
N TYR A 79 -5.94 19.11 -1.55
CA TYR A 79 -7.19 19.23 -2.28
C TYR A 79 -8.35 19.53 -1.33
N ASN A 80 -9.37 20.26 -1.82
CA ASN A 80 -10.57 20.56 -1.05
C ASN A 80 -11.76 19.77 -1.59
N TYR A 81 -12.31 18.87 -0.77
CA TYR A 81 -13.56 18.18 -1.05
C TYR A 81 -14.65 18.68 -0.10
N LYS A 82 -15.65 19.40 -0.62
CA LYS A 82 -16.78 19.94 0.18
C LYS A 82 -16.36 20.69 1.46
N GLY A 83 -15.27 21.46 1.38
CA GLY A 83 -14.73 22.23 2.51
C GLY A 83 -13.81 21.45 3.45
N GLN A 84 -13.60 20.15 3.23
CA GLN A 84 -12.61 19.34 3.94
C GLN A 84 -11.32 19.23 3.12
N LYS A 85 -10.17 19.42 3.77
CA LYS A 85 -8.86 19.15 3.16
C LYS A 85 -8.61 17.65 3.03
N ARG A 86 -8.13 17.24 1.86
CA ARG A 86 -7.57 15.92 1.55
C ARG A 86 -6.15 16.14 1.06
N TYR A 87 -5.26 15.24 1.45
CA TYR A 87 -3.84 15.29 1.07
C TYR A 87 -3.59 14.06 0.23
N LEU A 88 -3.24 14.28 -1.04
CA LEU A 88 -2.86 13.21 -1.95
C LEU A 88 -1.39 12.85 -1.70
N ASP A 89 -1.10 11.58 -1.47
CA ASP A 89 0.26 11.15 -1.09
C ASP A 89 1.31 11.49 -2.14
N ILE A 90 1.03 11.18 -3.42
CA ILE A 90 1.90 11.55 -4.55
C ILE A 90 1.05 12.07 -5.71
N GLU A 91 1.40 13.24 -6.21
CA GLU A 91 0.90 13.81 -7.46
C GLU A 91 2.01 13.82 -8.50
N ILE A 92 1.73 13.30 -9.69
CA ILE A 92 2.64 13.31 -10.83
C ILE A 92 1.91 14.00 -11.98
N GLN A 93 2.44 15.13 -12.43
CA GLN A 93 1.91 15.88 -13.57
C GLN A 93 2.86 15.68 -14.73
N ILE A 94 2.31 15.29 -15.89
CA ILE A 94 3.08 15.11 -17.12
C ILE A 94 2.63 16.13 -18.14
N TYR A 95 3.60 16.86 -18.69
CA TYR A 95 3.37 17.95 -19.62
C TYR A 95 3.84 17.57 -21.04
N ASP A 96 3.14 18.10 -22.04
CA ASP A 96 3.51 17.98 -23.44
C ASP A 96 3.18 19.26 -24.21
N ASP A 97 3.92 19.50 -25.29
CA ASP A 97 3.68 20.63 -26.18
C ASP A 97 2.59 20.23 -27.16
N VAL A 98 1.41 20.79 -26.97
CA VAL A 98 0.23 20.52 -27.79
C VAL A 98 0.06 21.66 -28.78
N PHE A 99 -0.04 21.32 -30.07
CA PHE A 99 -0.33 22.30 -31.11
C PHE A 99 -1.78 22.79 -30.99
N ASP A 100 -1.95 24.10 -30.81
CA ASP A 100 -3.25 24.74 -30.87
C ASP A 100 -3.54 25.19 -32.31
N PRO A 101 -4.52 24.58 -33.01
CA PRO A 101 -4.84 24.93 -34.38
C PRO A 101 -5.49 26.31 -34.53
N VAL A 102 -5.99 26.91 -33.45
CA VAL A 102 -6.63 28.23 -33.46
C VAL A 102 -5.58 29.34 -33.43
N THR A 103 -4.58 29.21 -32.56
CA THR A 103 -3.47 30.18 -32.47
C THR A 103 -2.32 29.86 -33.41
N ALA A 104 -2.26 28.64 -33.95
CA ALA A 104 -1.16 28.09 -34.74
C ALA A 104 0.18 28.07 -33.98
N GLU A 105 0.13 27.92 -32.65
CA GLU A 105 1.27 27.87 -31.75
C GLU A 105 1.29 26.56 -30.94
N TYR A 106 2.46 26.20 -30.41
CA TYR A 106 2.57 25.11 -29.44
C TYR A 106 2.41 25.66 -28.04
N GLU A 107 1.57 25.01 -27.24
CA GLU A 107 1.35 25.35 -25.84
C GLU A 107 1.67 24.14 -24.98
N THR A 108 2.51 24.32 -23.96
CA THR A 108 2.80 23.28 -22.99
C THR A 108 1.58 23.08 -22.09
N LYS A 109 0.95 21.90 -22.18
CA LYS A 109 -0.26 21.55 -21.43
C LYS A 109 -0.04 20.35 -20.54
N GLU A 110 -0.75 20.32 -19.42
CA GLU A 110 -0.80 19.13 -18.58
C GLU A 110 -1.67 18.07 -19.27
N ILE A 111 -1.05 17.02 -19.80
CA ILE A 111 -1.77 15.98 -20.55
C ILE A 111 -2.22 14.83 -19.65
N LEU A 112 -1.53 14.60 -18.54
CA LEU A 112 -1.82 13.52 -17.60
C LEU A 112 -1.49 13.93 -16.16
N LYS A 113 -2.47 13.72 -15.27
CA LYS A 113 -2.28 13.69 -13.83
C LYS A 113 -2.37 12.26 -13.32
N ILE A 114 -1.33 11.78 -12.66
CA ILE A 114 -1.35 10.53 -11.91
C ILE A 114 -1.42 10.87 -10.43
N ALA A 115 -2.48 10.41 -9.77
CA ALA A 115 -2.73 10.63 -8.37
C ALA A 115 -2.61 9.32 -7.61
N VAL A 116 -1.55 9.18 -6.80
CA VAL A 116 -1.26 7.97 -6.04
C VAL A 116 -1.73 8.16 -4.60
N GLU A 117 -2.63 7.28 -4.17
CA GLU A 117 -2.99 7.09 -2.77
C GLU A 117 -2.29 5.81 -2.27
N ASN A 118 -1.49 5.93 -1.23
CA ASN A 118 -0.62 4.88 -0.71
C ASN A 118 -1.11 4.38 0.65
N LYS A 119 -1.39 3.07 0.73
CA LYS A 119 -1.56 2.35 1.99
C LYS A 119 -0.37 1.42 2.20
N ILE A 120 0.22 1.47 3.40
CA ILE A 120 1.22 0.47 3.84
C ILE A 120 0.62 -0.55 4.81
N LYS A 121 -0.62 -0.31 5.29
CA LYS A 121 -1.36 -1.19 6.19
C LYS A 121 -2.81 -1.32 5.74
N PRO A 122 -3.41 -2.52 5.74
CA PRO A 122 -4.82 -2.70 5.40
C PRO A 122 -5.79 -1.96 6.34
N SER A 123 -5.37 -1.75 7.59
CA SER A 123 -6.13 -1.00 8.59
C SER A 123 -6.19 0.51 8.35
N SER A 124 -5.34 1.04 7.46
CA SER A 124 -5.34 2.46 7.08
C SER A 124 -6.42 2.79 6.03
N ALA A 125 -7.19 1.78 5.59
CA ALA A 125 -8.27 1.94 4.63
C ALA A 125 -9.36 2.89 5.14
N GLN A 126 -9.79 3.81 4.29
CA GLN A 126 -10.86 4.75 4.52
C GLN A 126 -11.83 4.72 3.33
N ASN A 127 -12.97 4.04 3.49
CA ASN A 127 -13.90 3.69 2.40
C ASN A 127 -14.15 4.79 1.33
N ASP A 128 -14.24 6.06 1.70
CA ASP A 128 -14.53 7.14 0.76
C ASP A 128 -13.32 8.00 0.38
N GLN A 129 -12.14 7.80 0.95
CA GLN A 129 -10.98 8.69 0.76
C GLN A 129 -10.58 8.79 -0.71
N PHE A 130 -10.27 7.64 -1.34
CA PHE A 130 -9.86 7.57 -2.74
C PHE A 130 -10.87 8.21 -3.72
N LYS A 131 -12.17 8.02 -3.45
CA LYS A 131 -13.27 8.64 -4.20
C LYS A 131 -13.34 10.15 -4.01
N GLN A 132 -13.14 10.63 -2.77
CA GLN A 132 -13.19 12.05 -2.45
C GLN A 132 -12.02 12.81 -3.06
N GLU A 133 -10.83 12.22 -3.07
CA GLU A 133 -9.64 12.76 -3.72
C GLU A 133 -9.85 12.92 -5.22
N TYR A 134 -10.30 11.86 -5.92
CA TYR A 134 -10.63 11.94 -7.34
C TYR A 134 -11.60 13.09 -7.65
N LYS A 135 -12.70 13.19 -6.89
CA LYS A 135 -13.69 14.25 -7.09
C LYS A 135 -13.11 15.64 -6.83
N ALA A 136 -12.23 15.78 -5.84
CA ALA A 136 -11.60 17.05 -5.54
C ALA A 136 -10.62 17.46 -6.65
N ILE A 137 -9.79 16.53 -7.13
CA ILE A 137 -8.87 16.72 -8.25
C ILE A 137 -9.63 17.14 -9.51
N ARG A 138 -10.62 16.35 -9.93
CA ARG A 138 -11.43 16.64 -11.12
C ARG A 138 -12.17 17.98 -11.00
N SER A 139 -12.67 18.32 -9.82
CA SER A 139 -13.31 19.63 -9.60
C SER A 139 -12.36 20.82 -9.71
N LYS A 140 -11.06 20.63 -9.42
CA LYS A 140 -10.02 21.64 -9.59
C LYS A 140 -9.65 21.79 -11.07
N ILE A 141 -9.40 20.67 -11.75
CA ILE A 141 -9.05 20.63 -13.19
C ILE A 141 -10.17 21.22 -14.06
N ASN A 142 -11.43 20.93 -13.76
CA ASN A 142 -12.56 21.48 -14.53
C ASN A 142 -12.69 23.02 -14.43
N ARG A 143 -11.90 23.68 -13.58
CA ARG A 143 -11.87 25.14 -13.43
C ARG A 143 -10.63 25.77 -14.05
N THR A 144 -9.74 24.97 -14.64
CA THR A 144 -8.54 25.43 -15.35
C THR A 144 -8.74 25.28 -16.86
N GLU A 145 -7.80 25.82 -17.63
CA GLU A 145 -7.79 25.73 -19.09
C GLU A 145 -7.48 24.29 -19.55
N ASP A 146 -6.78 23.51 -18.72
CA ASP A 146 -6.46 22.09 -18.91
C ASP A 146 -7.61 21.13 -18.53
N LYS A 147 -8.87 21.49 -18.77
CA LYS A 147 -10.02 20.65 -18.41
C LYS A 147 -9.99 19.24 -19.06
N GLU A 148 -9.27 19.10 -20.17
CA GLU A 148 -9.06 17.85 -20.91
C GLU A 148 -7.97 16.96 -20.30
N THR A 149 -7.25 17.42 -19.27
CA THR A 149 -6.23 16.61 -18.58
C THR A 149 -6.84 15.31 -18.08
N LYS A 150 -6.24 14.21 -18.52
CA LYS A 150 -6.57 12.87 -18.07
C LYS A 150 -6.12 12.66 -16.63
N VAL A 151 -6.97 12.08 -15.79
CA VAL A 151 -6.60 11.69 -14.42
C VAL A 151 -6.54 10.17 -14.33
N LEU A 152 -5.39 9.65 -13.90
CA LEU A 152 -5.21 8.26 -13.50
C LEU A 152 -5.09 8.20 -11.98
N MET A 153 -6.07 7.59 -11.32
CA MET A 153 -6.04 7.34 -9.88
C MET A 153 -5.34 6.01 -9.60
N VAL A 154 -4.21 6.01 -8.90
CA VAL A 154 -3.45 4.82 -8.51
C VAL A 154 -3.68 4.53 -7.04
N PHE A 155 -4.27 3.37 -6.74
CA PHE A 155 -4.40 2.89 -5.37
C PHE A 155 -3.28 1.90 -5.07
N LEU A 156 -2.22 2.36 -4.40
CA LEU A 156 -1.05 1.56 -4.06
C LEU A 156 -1.22 0.94 -2.68
N THR A 157 -1.23 -0.39 -2.60
CA THR A 157 -1.58 -1.09 -1.35
C THR A 157 -0.72 -2.33 -1.09
N PRO A 158 -0.71 -2.86 0.15
CA PRO A 158 -0.11 -4.16 0.43
C PRO A 158 -0.81 -5.27 -0.37
N SER A 159 -0.08 -6.35 -0.62
CA SER A 159 -0.65 -7.60 -1.15
C SER A 159 -1.58 -8.25 -0.13
N GLY A 160 -2.58 -8.99 -0.60
CA GLY A 160 -3.55 -9.70 0.24
C GLY A 160 -4.99 -9.29 -0.03
N ASP A 161 -5.93 -10.19 0.28
CA ASP A 161 -7.36 -10.03 0.02
C ASP A 161 -8.08 -9.32 1.17
N PHE A 162 -7.80 -8.03 1.31
CA PHE A 162 -8.43 -7.21 2.34
C PHE A 162 -9.69 -6.54 1.83
N ASN A 163 -10.85 -6.97 2.35
CA ASN A 163 -12.15 -6.40 2.01
C ASN A 163 -12.26 -4.88 2.25
N SER A 164 -11.54 -4.33 3.23
CA SER A 164 -11.53 -2.89 3.50
C SER A 164 -10.90 -2.11 2.34
N LEU A 165 -9.73 -2.55 1.85
CA LEU A 165 -9.05 -1.95 0.71
C LEU A 165 -9.86 -2.13 -0.58
N LYS A 166 -10.47 -3.31 -0.77
CA LYS A 166 -11.35 -3.57 -1.92
C LYS A 166 -12.53 -2.62 -1.97
N LYS A 167 -13.21 -2.43 -0.84
CA LYS A 167 -14.33 -1.49 -0.75
C LYS A 167 -13.91 -0.06 -1.07
N GLU A 168 -12.77 0.40 -0.56
CA GLU A 168 -12.27 1.74 -0.86
C GLU A 168 -11.96 1.93 -2.35
N PHE A 169 -11.27 0.97 -2.98
CA PHE A 169 -11.00 1.00 -4.41
C PHE A 169 -12.30 0.97 -5.24
N ASP A 170 -13.22 0.06 -4.93
CA ASP A 170 -14.47 -0.14 -5.67
C ASP A 170 -15.46 1.03 -5.49
N ASN A 171 -15.39 1.77 -4.38
CA ASN A 171 -16.24 2.93 -4.12
C ASN A 171 -16.00 4.11 -5.08
N LEU A 172 -14.80 4.20 -5.67
CA LEU A 172 -14.53 5.12 -6.76
C LEU A 172 -15.06 4.52 -8.07
N ILE A 173 -16.09 5.15 -8.63
CA ILE A 173 -16.61 4.82 -9.96
C ILE A 173 -16.20 5.97 -10.89
N ILE A 174 -15.49 5.63 -11.95
CA ILE A 174 -15.09 6.54 -13.02
C ILE A 174 -16.02 6.29 -14.21
N ASP A 175 -16.46 7.36 -14.84
CA ASP A 175 -17.36 7.31 -15.99
C ASP A 175 -16.66 6.60 -17.17
N GLN A 176 -17.35 5.66 -17.81
CA GLN A 176 -16.82 4.92 -18.96
C GLN A 176 -16.62 5.81 -20.18
N GLU A 177 -17.37 6.91 -20.28
CA GLU A 177 -17.21 7.91 -21.35
C GLU A 177 -16.08 8.91 -21.06
N SER A 178 -15.54 8.93 -19.83
CA SER A 178 -14.41 9.78 -19.49
C SER A 178 -13.09 9.16 -19.91
N ASN A 179 -12.11 10.01 -20.25
CA ASN A 179 -10.74 9.58 -20.52
C ASN A 179 -9.97 9.19 -19.24
N ASP A 180 -10.59 9.32 -18.07
CA ASP A 180 -9.99 9.01 -16.77
C ASP A 180 -9.92 7.51 -16.52
N ASP A 181 -9.04 7.14 -15.60
CA ASP A 181 -9.01 5.77 -15.12
C ASP A 181 -8.58 5.63 -13.67
N LYS A 182 -8.75 4.41 -13.15
CA LYS A 182 -8.19 4.00 -11.87
C LYS A 182 -7.50 2.66 -12.01
N VAL A 183 -6.46 2.47 -11.22
CA VAL A 183 -5.69 1.23 -11.20
C VAL A 183 -5.33 0.84 -9.80
N TRP A 184 -5.35 -0.46 -9.54
CA TRP A 184 -4.98 -1.01 -8.26
C TRP A 184 -3.57 -1.59 -8.35
N LEU A 185 -2.59 -0.84 -7.84
CA LEU A 185 -1.21 -1.27 -7.79
C LEU A 185 -0.89 -1.94 -6.43
N LYS A 186 -0.06 -2.98 -6.47
CA LYS A 186 0.41 -3.65 -5.26
C LYS A 186 1.88 -3.35 -5.01
N TRP A 187 2.23 -3.21 -3.73
CA TRP A 187 3.63 -3.08 -3.32
C TRP A 187 4.44 -4.33 -3.68
N ASP A 188 3.86 -5.53 -3.52
CA ASP A 188 4.48 -6.83 -3.77
C ASP A 188 3.41 -7.87 -4.13
N ALA A 189 3.80 -9.04 -4.64
CA ALA A 189 2.94 -10.22 -4.82
C ALA A 189 3.78 -11.49 -4.88
N ALA A 190 3.16 -12.66 -4.73
CA ALA A 190 3.89 -13.93 -4.71
C ALA A 190 4.62 -14.24 -6.03
N ASP A 191 4.08 -13.78 -7.15
CA ASP A 191 4.62 -13.97 -8.51
C ASP A 191 5.32 -12.71 -9.06
N ASP A 192 5.48 -11.67 -8.23
CA ASP A 192 6.02 -10.34 -8.56
C ASP A 192 5.27 -9.57 -9.67
N SER A 193 4.32 -10.18 -10.36
CA SER A 193 3.69 -9.62 -11.56
C SER A 193 2.73 -8.48 -11.22
N GLY A 194 2.78 -7.39 -11.99
CA GLY A 194 1.91 -6.24 -11.77
C GLY A 194 2.19 -5.49 -10.45
N THR A 195 3.42 -5.55 -9.93
CA THR A 195 3.76 -4.95 -8.62
C THR A 195 4.96 -4.03 -8.66
N LEU A 196 5.05 -3.12 -7.69
CA LEU A 196 6.19 -2.20 -7.60
C LEU A 196 7.50 -2.92 -7.25
N ALA A 197 7.47 -3.92 -6.35
CA ALA A 197 8.63 -4.76 -6.07
C ALA A 197 9.09 -5.52 -7.32
N GLY A 198 8.14 -6.00 -8.14
CA GLY A 198 8.42 -6.62 -9.43
C GLY A 198 9.13 -5.68 -10.41
N LEU A 199 8.64 -4.44 -10.56
CA LEU A 199 9.30 -3.41 -11.37
C LEU A 199 10.72 -3.10 -10.88
N LEU A 200 10.92 -2.98 -9.57
CA LEU A 200 12.24 -2.73 -9.02
C LEU A 200 13.21 -3.89 -9.29
N LYS A 201 12.71 -5.14 -9.24
CA LYS A 201 13.48 -6.34 -9.61
C LYS A 201 13.77 -6.38 -11.11
N SER A 202 12.82 -5.99 -11.96
CA SER A 202 13.02 -5.96 -13.42
C SER A 202 14.09 -4.95 -13.80
N LEU A 203 14.10 -3.75 -13.22
CA LEU A 203 15.17 -2.76 -13.45
C LEU A 203 16.56 -3.31 -13.13
N LEU A 204 16.73 -3.97 -11.98
CA LEU A 204 17.99 -4.59 -11.61
C LEU A 204 18.40 -5.74 -12.56
N LYS A 205 17.43 -6.46 -13.10
CA LYS A 205 17.66 -7.55 -14.06
C LYS A 205 18.05 -6.99 -15.43
N SER A 206 17.34 -5.98 -15.91
CA SER A 206 17.64 -5.30 -17.18
C SER A 206 19.02 -4.68 -17.15
N GLU A 207 19.43 -4.08 -16.03
CA GLU A 207 20.82 -3.59 -15.89
C GLU A 207 21.83 -4.74 -15.96
N ALA A 208 21.59 -5.84 -15.24
CA ALA A 208 22.49 -7.00 -15.25
C ALA A 208 22.58 -7.69 -16.63
N ASN A 209 21.54 -7.53 -17.45
CA ASN A 209 21.43 -8.02 -18.81
C ASN A 209 21.93 -7.03 -19.88
N PHE A 210 22.48 -5.88 -19.49
CA PHE A 210 22.94 -4.81 -20.40
C PHE A 210 21.83 -4.18 -21.25
N GLU A 211 20.58 -4.23 -20.78
CA GLU A 211 19.41 -3.65 -21.46
C GLU A 211 19.22 -2.16 -21.13
N ILE A 212 19.75 -1.69 -19.99
CA ILE A 212 19.71 -0.28 -19.56
C ILE A 212 21.10 0.20 -19.13
N ASP A 213 21.26 1.52 -19.00
CA ASP A 213 22.48 2.14 -18.52
C ASP A 213 22.89 1.59 -17.13
N PRO A 214 24.21 1.51 -16.84
CA PRO A 214 24.70 1.04 -15.56
C PRO A 214 24.11 1.82 -14.37
N ILE A 215 23.55 1.09 -13.41
CA ILE A 215 23.07 1.66 -12.15
C ILE A 215 24.25 1.72 -11.17
N SER A 216 24.48 2.88 -10.55
CA SER A 216 25.53 3.04 -9.55
C SER A 216 25.36 2.04 -8.40
N ASP A 217 26.47 1.58 -7.81
CA ASP A 217 26.41 0.60 -6.71
C ASP A 217 25.60 1.09 -5.52
N TYR A 218 25.65 2.40 -5.25
CA TYR A 218 24.84 3.03 -4.21
C TYR A 218 23.34 2.86 -4.48
N VAL A 219 22.88 3.21 -5.68
CA VAL A 219 21.47 3.13 -6.06
C VAL A 219 21.03 1.68 -6.12
N ARG A 220 21.83 0.80 -6.74
CA ARG A 220 21.60 -0.65 -6.82
C ARG A 220 21.37 -1.27 -5.45
N ASN A 221 22.24 -0.98 -4.48
CA ASN A 221 22.10 -1.48 -3.12
C ASN A 221 20.90 -0.87 -2.39
N THR A 222 20.57 0.40 -2.67
CA THR A 222 19.38 1.07 -2.14
C THR A 222 18.10 0.42 -2.66
N LEU A 223 18.00 0.14 -3.96
CA LEU A 223 16.87 -0.57 -4.56
C LEU A 223 16.71 -1.97 -3.95
N LYS A 224 17.80 -2.74 -3.83
CA LYS A 224 17.78 -4.06 -3.16
C LYS A 224 17.28 -3.97 -1.72
N ALA A 225 17.75 -2.99 -0.95
CA ALA A 225 17.33 -2.76 0.42
C ALA A 225 15.84 -2.37 0.49
N PHE A 226 15.37 -1.57 -0.46
CA PHE A 226 13.98 -1.13 -0.55
C PHE A 226 13.04 -2.29 -0.91
N ILE A 227 13.36 -3.07 -1.95
CA ILE A 227 12.65 -4.31 -2.32
C ILE A 227 12.55 -5.22 -1.10
N ARG A 228 13.67 -5.45 -0.41
CA ARG A 228 13.69 -6.30 0.78
C ARG A 228 12.77 -5.77 1.88
N HIS A 229 12.76 -4.46 2.09
CA HIS A 229 11.88 -3.83 3.07
C HIS A 229 10.40 -3.98 2.71
N ILE A 230 10.04 -3.75 1.44
CA ILE A 230 8.68 -3.93 0.92
C ILE A 230 8.20 -5.37 1.18
N ILE A 231 9.01 -6.35 0.81
CA ILE A 231 8.67 -7.77 1.00
C ILE A 231 8.50 -8.10 2.50
N GLU A 232 9.46 -7.70 3.34
CA GLU A 232 9.42 -7.99 4.79
C GLU A 232 8.25 -7.31 5.50
N THR A 233 7.82 -6.12 5.03
CA THR A 233 6.65 -5.43 5.58
C THR A 233 5.34 -6.03 5.08
N ASN A 234 5.24 -6.41 3.80
CA ASN A 234 4.04 -7.05 3.25
C ASN A 234 3.81 -8.48 3.76
N ILE A 235 4.86 -9.27 3.98
CA ILE A 235 4.77 -10.62 4.58
C ILE A 235 4.06 -10.58 5.94
N LYS A 236 4.21 -9.50 6.71
CA LYS A 236 3.52 -9.35 8.01
C LYS A 236 1.99 -9.34 7.88
N PHE A 237 1.46 -8.99 6.71
CA PHE A 237 0.02 -8.88 6.46
C PHE A 237 -0.54 -10.07 5.69
N THR A 238 0.25 -10.70 4.82
CA THR A 238 -0.18 -11.85 3.99
C THR A 238 0.07 -13.21 4.62
N SER A 239 0.92 -13.29 5.65
CA SER A 239 1.25 -14.56 6.31
C SER A 239 1.56 -14.35 7.79
N PRO A 240 0.54 -14.37 8.68
CA PRO A 240 0.78 -14.39 10.12
C PRO A 240 1.57 -15.62 10.62
N GLU A 241 1.73 -16.64 9.77
CA GLU A 241 2.60 -17.82 9.99
C GLU A 241 4.09 -17.54 9.76
N ARG A 242 4.48 -16.55 8.94
CA ARG A 242 5.90 -16.26 8.66
C ARG A 242 6.53 -15.24 9.61
N VAL A 243 5.75 -14.59 10.46
CA VAL A 243 6.26 -13.96 11.68
C VAL A 243 6.32 -15.05 12.77
N ALA A 244 7.13 -16.07 12.50
CA ALA A 244 7.89 -16.73 13.54
C ALA A 244 8.96 -15.72 13.97
N ASP A 245 8.52 -14.70 14.73
CA ASP A 245 9.35 -14.35 15.89
C ASP A 245 9.61 -15.66 16.64
N ASP A 246 10.76 -15.77 17.27
CA ASP A 246 11.22 -16.91 18.06
C ASP A 246 10.28 -17.14 19.26
N LEU A 247 9.04 -17.53 18.97
CA LEU A 247 7.95 -17.67 19.92
C LEU A 247 8.14 -18.95 20.75
N GLY A 248 9.00 -19.85 20.28
CA GLY A 248 9.14 -21.24 20.74
C GLY A 248 7.92 -22.08 20.35
N ASP A 249 7.86 -23.30 20.84
CA ASP A 249 6.75 -24.21 20.58
C ASP A 249 5.44 -23.74 21.25
N ILE A 250 4.31 -24.31 20.81
CA ILE A 250 3.02 -24.11 21.48
C ILE A 250 3.07 -24.84 22.83
N LYS A 251 3.18 -24.07 23.90
CA LYS A 251 3.18 -24.60 25.27
C LYS A 251 1.79 -25.07 25.69
N GLU A 252 0.75 -24.33 25.33
CA GLU A 252 -0.63 -24.65 25.67
C GLU A 252 -1.59 -24.16 24.58
N SER A 253 -2.61 -24.95 24.26
CA SER A 253 -3.73 -24.49 23.42
C SER A 253 -5.07 -24.92 24.00
N VAL A 254 -6.13 -24.21 23.63
CA VAL A 254 -7.52 -24.57 23.93
C VAL A 254 -8.42 -24.15 22.77
N THR A 255 -9.39 -25.00 22.43
CA THR A 255 -10.37 -24.69 21.40
C THR A 255 -11.69 -24.25 22.03
N VAL A 256 -12.31 -23.22 21.46
CA VAL A 256 -13.57 -22.66 21.92
C VAL A 256 -14.50 -22.43 20.72
N GLU A 257 -15.76 -22.84 20.86
CA GLU A 257 -16.77 -22.64 19.83
C GLU A 257 -17.67 -21.46 20.22
N LEU A 258 -17.74 -20.43 19.38
CA LEU A 258 -18.65 -19.30 19.50
C LEU A 258 -19.76 -19.42 18.45
N ARG A 259 -20.73 -18.50 18.48
CA ARG A 259 -21.84 -18.50 17.52
C ARG A 259 -21.40 -18.27 16.08
N ASP A 260 -20.28 -17.58 15.89
CA ASP A 260 -19.75 -17.18 14.58
C ASP A 260 -18.54 -18.00 14.12
N GLY A 261 -18.09 -18.99 14.90
CA GLY A 261 -16.99 -19.84 14.48
C GLY A 261 -16.31 -20.60 15.61
N LYS A 262 -15.38 -21.46 15.22
CA LYS A 262 -14.56 -22.26 16.12
C LYS A 262 -13.15 -21.68 16.15
N TYR A 263 -12.64 -21.41 17.34
CA TYR A 263 -11.36 -20.72 17.53
C TYR A 263 -10.39 -21.55 18.36
N ARG A 264 -9.10 -21.51 18.03
CA ARG A 264 -8.01 -22.09 18.82
C ARG A 264 -7.18 -20.98 19.44
N ILE A 265 -7.15 -20.91 20.77
CA ILE A 265 -6.30 -19.98 21.51
C ILE A 265 -4.99 -20.69 21.81
N GLU A 266 -3.87 -20.10 21.42
CA GLU A 266 -2.54 -20.68 21.55
C GLU A 266 -1.65 -19.80 22.41
N LYS A 267 -0.92 -20.43 23.32
CA LYS A 267 0.11 -19.82 24.16
C LYS A 267 1.44 -20.47 23.83
N TYR A 268 2.38 -19.63 23.40
CA TYR A 268 3.73 -20.04 23.05
C TYR A 268 4.68 -19.95 24.25
N GLU A 269 5.88 -20.53 24.13
CA GLU A 269 6.91 -20.46 25.19
C GLU A 269 7.31 -19.02 25.55
N SER A 270 7.38 -18.14 24.55
CA SER A 270 7.56 -16.68 24.69
C SER A 270 6.44 -15.97 25.47
N SER A 271 5.42 -16.70 25.94
CA SER A 271 4.22 -16.19 26.61
C SER A 271 3.31 -15.32 25.74
N SER A 272 3.57 -15.25 24.44
CA SER A 272 2.67 -14.64 23.45
C SER A 272 1.39 -15.46 23.29
N ILE A 273 0.29 -14.77 22.98
CA ILE A 273 -1.03 -15.36 22.77
C ILE A 273 -1.47 -15.05 21.34
N LYS A 274 -1.78 -16.09 20.56
CA LYS A 274 -2.47 -15.97 19.26
C LYS A 274 -3.84 -16.62 19.34
N VAL A 275 -4.78 -16.15 18.52
CA VAL A 275 -6.09 -16.79 18.36
C VAL A 275 -6.27 -17.10 16.89
N TYR A 276 -6.54 -18.37 16.58
CA TYR A 276 -6.66 -18.88 15.23
C TYR A 276 -8.12 -19.25 14.96
N ASN A 277 -8.70 -18.73 13.88
CA ASN A 277 -10.04 -19.08 13.42
C ASN A 277 -9.95 -20.38 12.60
N LEU A 278 -10.56 -21.46 13.11
CA LEU A 278 -10.53 -22.77 12.46
C LEU A 278 -11.48 -22.85 11.25
N ASN A 279 -12.45 -21.94 11.15
CA ASN A 279 -13.38 -21.90 10.03
C ASN A 279 -12.75 -21.20 8.82
N GLU A 280 -12.09 -20.07 9.05
CA GLU A 280 -11.47 -19.24 8.00
C GLU A 280 -9.98 -19.56 7.79
N GLN A 281 -9.41 -20.42 8.63
CA GLN A 281 -8.01 -20.84 8.58
C GLN A 281 -6.99 -19.70 8.71
N GLU A 282 -7.33 -18.64 9.45
CA GLU A 282 -6.49 -17.47 9.65
C GLU A 282 -6.33 -17.05 11.13
N TYR A 283 -5.35 -16.19 11.40
CA TYR A 283 -5.13 -15.63 12.74
C TYR A 283 -5.91 -14.33 12.93
N GLU A 284 -6.57 -14.24 14.09
CA GLU A 284 -7.44 -13.14 14.46
C GLU A 284 -6.80 -12.18 15.46
N VAL A 285 -7.32 -10.95 15.51
CA VAL A 285 -6.87 -9.97 16.51
C VAL A 285 -7.27 -10.47 17.90
N ALA A 286 -6.28 -10.94 18.67
CA ALA A 286 -6.52 -11.68 19.90
C ALA A 286 -7.31 -10.89 20.96
N LYS A 287 -7.05 -9.60 21.18
CA LYS A 287 -7.59 -8.86 22.34
C LYS A 287 -9.11 -8.63 22.27
N PRO A 288 -9.71 -8.18 21.16
CA PRO A 288 -11.16 -8.13 20.99
C PRO A 288 -11.81 -9.50 21.10
N LEU A 289 -11.23 -10.52 20.44
CA LEU A 289 -11.80 -11.87 20.41
C LEU A 289 -11.77 -12.54 21.79
N LEU A 290 -10.70 -12.35 22.57
CA LEU A 290 -10.63 -12.81 23.97
C LEU A 290 -11.73 -12.19 24.83
N ARG A 291 -12.06 -10.91 24.65
CA ARG A 291 -13.17 -10.25 25.37
C ARG A 291 -14.52 -10.82 24.96
N LYS A 292 -14.69 -11.10 23.67
CA LYS A 292 -15.89 -11.76 23.15
C LYS A 292 -16.06 -13.14 23.76
N ILE A 293 -14.99 -13.94 23.80
CA ILE A 293 -14.98 -15.29 24.41
C ILE A 293 -15.37 -15.22 25.90
N ILE A 294 -14.83 -14.25 26.66
CA ILE A 294 -15.20 -14.06 28.07
C ILE A 294 -16.71 -13.83 28.23
N LYS A 295 -17.29 -12.96 27.38
CA LYS A 295 -18.71 -12.64 27.43
C LYS A 295 -19.58 -13.82 26.99
N ASP A 296 -19.24 -14.46 25.88
CA ASP A 296 -20.07 -15.52 25.28
C ASP A 296 -20.03 -16.83 26.07
N LYS A 297 -18.90 -17.13 26.74
CA LYS A 297 -18.74 -18.32 27.58
C LYS A 297 -18.96 -18.05 29.06
N ASP A 298 -19.36 -16.82 29.41
CA ASP A 298 -19.60 -16.37 30.78
C ASP A 298 -18.42 -16.74 31.71
N LEU A 299 -17.20 -16.38 31.29
CA LEU A 299 -15.99 -16.72 32.04
C LEU A 299 -15.78 -15.71 33.17
N ASP A 300 -15.48 -16.21 34.37
CA ASP A 300 -15.05 -15.38 35.50
C ASP A 300 -13.61 -14.87 35.31
N VAL A 301 -13.45 -13.93 34.38
CA VAL A 301 -12.17 -13.32 34.01
C VAL A 301 -12.32 -11.81 33.96
N SER A 302 -11.79 -11.13 34.98
CA SER A 302 -11.74 -9.66 35.00
C SER A 302 -10.85 -9.09 33.90
N LEU A 303 -11.34 -8.04 33.23
CA LEU A 303 -10.60 -7.27 32.23
C LEU A 303 -9.51 -6.37 32.85
N TYR A 304 -9.51 -6.22 34.17
CA TYR A 304 -8.64 -5.34 34.93
C TYR A 304 -7.79 -6.14 35.93
N PHE A 305 -6.66 -5.56 36.32
CA PHE A 305 -5.92 -5.96 37.50
C PHE A 305 -6.55 -5.32 38.76
N ASP A 306 -6.23 -5.86 39.93
CA ASP A 306 -6.69 -5.32 41.22
C ASP A 306 -6.19 -3.89 41.46
N SER A 307 -5.10 -3.50 40.77
CA SER A 307 -4.58 -2.13 40.70
C SER A 307 -5.39 -1.18 39.80
N GLY A 308 -6.50 -1.63 39.20
CA GLY A 308 -7.34 -0.85 38.30
C GLY A 308 -6.84 -0.74 36.85
N ASN A 309 -5.64 -1.25 36.55
CA ASN A 309 -5.07 -1.22 35.20
C ASN A 309 -5.69 -2.26 34.27
N LYS A 310 -5.87 -1.93 32.98
CA LYS A 310 -6.40 -2.87 31.97
C LYS A 310 -5.39 -3.99 31.69
N ARG A 311 -5.87 -5.24 31.61
CA ARG A 311 -5.04 -6.39 31.21
C ARG A 311 -4.55 -6.27 29.76
N ASN A 312 -3.31 -6.64 29.54
CA ASN A 312 -2.73 -6.81 28.20
C ASN A 312 -3.12 -8.18 27.61
N THR A 313 -2.89 -8.38 26.31
CA THR A 313 -3.30 -9.61 25.60
C THR A 313 -2.69 -10.88 26.23
N ARG A 314 -1.44 -10.84 26.66
CA ARG A 314 -0.75 -11.97 27.29
C ARG A 314 -1.40 -12.38 28.62
N SER A 315 -1.60 -11.42 29.51
CA SER A 315 -2.21 -11.67 30.84
C SER A 315 -3.67 -12.05 30.75
N LEU A 316 -4.42 -11.44 29.83
CA LEU A 316 -5.83 -11.78 29.58
C LEU A 316 -5.96 -13.18 28.97
N GLY A 317 -5.19 -13.48 27.92
CA GLY A 317 -5.20 -14.78 27.25
C GLY A 317 -4.86 -15.93 28.19
N ARG A 318 -3.85 -15.77 29.07
CA ARG A 318 -3.50 -16.77 30.09
C ARG A 318 -4.68 -17.09 31.03
N LYS A 319 -5.42 -16.08 31.46
CA LYS A 319 -6.60 -16.26 32.33
C LYS A 319 -7.74 -16.93 31.58
N VAL A 320 -7.99 -16.55 30.33
CA VAL A 320 -9.01 -17.17 29.48
C VAL A 320 -8.70 -18.65 29.22
N ILE A 321 -7.46 -19.00 28.85
CA ILE A 321 -7.05 -20.40 28.67
C ILE A 321 -7.29 -21.21 29.95
N LYS A 322 -6.89 -20.67 31.11
CA LYS A 322 -7.10 -21.33 32.40
C LYS A 322 -8.59 -21.51 32.71
N ALA A 323 -9.42 -20.49 32.48
CA ALA A 323 -10.86 -20.56 32.75
C ALA A 323 -11.56 -21.57 31.84
N LEU A 324 -11.20 -21.61 30.55
CA LEU A 324 -11.77 -22.58 29.60
C LEU A 324 -11.39 -24.02 29.94
N LYS A 325 -10.15 -24.28 30.37
CA LYS A 325 -9.71 -25.62 30.83
C LYS A 325 -10.38 -26.09 32.13
N VAL A 326 -10.97 -25.19 32.91
CA VAL A 326 -11.71 -25.54 34.15
C VAL A 326 -13.20 -25.76 33.86
N LYS A 327 -13.73 -25.13 32.81
CA LYS A 327 -15.14 -25.22 32.42
C LYS A 327 -15.45 -26.35 31.43
N GLY A 328 -14.43 -26.89 30.75
CA GLY A 328 -14.54 -28.05 29.84
C GLY A 328 -13.88 -29.27 30.44
#